data_AF-H4F5D3-F1
#
_entry.id   AF-H4F5D3-F1
#
_cell.length_a   1.000
_cell.length_b   1.000
_cell.length_c   1.000
_cell.angle_alpha   90.00
_cell.angle_beta   90.00
_cell.angle_gamma   90.00
#
_symmetry.space_group_name_H-M   'P 1'
#
loop_
_entity.id
_entity.type
_entity.pdbx_description
1 polymer ?
#
loop_
_entity_poly.entity_id
_entity_poly.type
_entity_poly.pdbx_seq_one_letter_code
_entity_poly.pdbx_strand_id
1 'polypeptide(L)' 'RNLDNAKIWYDWALQPDVQSRMKDAKSFQLPSNKTAEVPKEAPKFEDIKLIDYDFKTFGDPARRKALLERWDREVGAVAN' A
#
# COMPACT_ATOMS: atom_id res chain seq x y z
N ARG A 1 -2.29 22.93 2.87
CA ARG A 1 -1.50 23.84 3.75
C ARG A 1 -0.30 23.05 4.30
N ASN A 2 0.87 23.68 4.47
CA ASN A 2 2.17 23.10 4.90
C ASN A 2 2.90 22.20 3.89
N LEU A 3 3.17 22.70 2.68
CA LEU A 3 3.86 21.91 1.64
C LEU A 3 5.29 21.52 2.03
N ASP A 4 6.04 22.43 2.65
CA ASP A 4 7.45 22.16 2.98
C ASP A 4 7.59 21.04 4.01
N ASN A 5 6.78 21.08 5.07
CA ASN A 5 6.73 20.00 6.05
C ASN A 5 6.22 18.68 5.44
N ALA A 6 5.30 18.75 4.47
CA ALA A 6 4.83 17.54 3.78
C ALA A 6 5.95 16.87 2.98
N LYS A 7 6.81 17.65 2.32
CA LYS A 7 7.99 17.12 1.61
C LYS A 7 8.98 16.49 2.58
N ILE A 8 9.33 17.18 3.66
CA ILE A 8 10.22 16.65 4.70
C ILE A 8 9.69 15.34 5.27
N TRP A 9 8.39 15.28 5.56
CA TRP A 9 7.77 14.06 6.07
C TRP A 9 7.80 12.93 5.04
N TYR A 10 7.54 13.23 3.77
CA TYR A 10 7.59 12.25 2.69
C TYR A 10 8.99 11.66 2.52
N ASP A 11 10.02 12.51 2.52
CA ASP A 11 11.42 12.08 2.43
C ASP A 11 11.83 11.25 3.65
N TRP A 12 11.38 11.64 4.85
CA TRP A 12 11.59 10.90 6.08
C TRP A 12 10.92 9.53 6.06
N ALA A 13 9.66 9.44 5.62
CA ALA A 13 8.90 8.20 5.56
C ALA A 13 9.51 7.16 4.58
N LEU A 14 10.33 7.61 3.63
CA LEU A 14 11.03 6.76 2.67
C LEU A 14 12.44 6.35 3.11
N GLN A 15 12.95 6.86 4.24
CA GLN A 15 14.27 6.47 4.73
C GLN A 15 14.30 5.00 5.20
N PRO A 16 15.42 4.28 4.97
CA PRO A 16 15.51 2.87 5.29
C PRO A 16 15.42 2.59 6.79
N ASP A 17 16.02 3.42 7.64
CA ASP A 17 15.97 3.28 9.10
C ASP A 17 14.55 3.52 9.64
N VAL A 18 13.81 4.44 9.03
CA VAL A 18 12.40 4.71 9.36
C VAL A 18 11.52 3.52 9.00
N GLN A 19 11.65 2.98 7.77
CA GLN A 19 10.88 1.81 7.36
C GLN A 19 11.26 0.54 8.17
N SER A 20 12.53 0.40 8.58
CA SER A 20 13.00 -0.74 9.40
C SER A 20 12.34 -0.79 10.79
N ARG A 21 11.85 0.34 11.29
CA ARG A 21 11.16 0.45 12.60
C ARG A 21 9.68 0.12 12.55
N MET A 22 9.10 -0.13 11.37
CA MET A 22 7.66 -0.45 11.25
C MET A 22 7.26 -1.68 12.09
N LYS A 23 8.17 -2.65 12.23
CA LYS A 23 7.97 -3.85 13.09
C LYS A 23 7.74 -3.51 14.56
N ASP A 24 8.34 -2.43 15.06
CA ASP A 24 8.20 -1.98 16.45
C ASP A 24 6.77 -1.48 16.72
N ALA A 25 6.11 -0.98 15.66
CA ALA A 25 4.70 -0.61 15.66
C ALA A 25 3.76 -1.79 15.31
N LYS A 26 4.27 -3.03 15.28
CA LYS A 26 3.54 -4.24 14.85
C LYS A 26 2.99 -4.14 13.41
N SER A 27 3.74 -3.46 12.55
CA SER A 27 3.41 -3.26 11.14
C SER A 27 4.36 -4.09 10.27
N PHE A 28 3.83 -5.14 9.62
CA PHE A 28 4.63 -6.20 8.96
C PHE A 28 4.48 -6.22 7.44
N GLN A 29 4.29 -5.06 6.82
CA GLN A 29 4.33 -4.94 5.36
C GLN A 29 5.77 -5.11 4.85
N LEU A 30 5.93 -5.46 3.58
CA LEU A 30 7.22 -5.40 2.92
C LEU A 30 7.61 -3.92 2.71
N PRO A 31 8.78 -3.47 3.21
CA PRO A 31 9.27 -2.12 2.95
C PRO A 31 9.45 -1.84 1.45
N SER A 32 9.17 -0.61 1.02
CA SER A 32 9.40 -0.19 -0.37
C SER A 32 10.85 0.22 -0.62
N ASN A 33 11.59 0.58 0.42
CA ASN A 33 13.01 0.86 0.34
C ASN A 33 13.82 -0.44 0.41
N LYS A 34 14.55 -0.75 -0.67
CA LYS A 34 15.35 -1.97 -0.82
C LYS A 34 16.45 -2.17 0.23
N THR A 35 16.85 -1.11 0.95
CA THR A 35 17.91 -1.19 1.98
C THR A 35 17.35 -1.19 3.40
N ALA A 36 16.02 -1.19 3.58
CA ALA A 36 15.41 -1.34 4.89
C ALA A 36 15.49 -2.80 5.38
N GLU A 37 15.53 -2.99 6.70
CA GLU A 37 15.40 -4.30 7.30
C GLU A 37 13.97 -4.83 7.11
N VAL A 38 13.85 -6.01 6.48
CA VAL A 38 12.56 -6.69 6.30
C VAL A 38 12.25 -7.51 7.56
N PRO A 39 11.08 -7.30 8.21
CA PRO A 39 10.69 -8.13 9.35
C PRO A 39 10.42 -9.56 8.92
N LYS A 40 10.65 -10.53 9.82
CA LYS A 40 10.49 -11.97 9.51
C LYS A 40 9.05 -12.35 9.20
N GLU A 41 8.11 -11.57 9.72
CA GLU A 41 6.67 -11.70 9.56
C GLU A 41 6.16 -11.14 8.23
N ALA A 42 6.96 -10.34 7.53
CA ALA A 42 6.55 -9.79 6.23
C ALA A 42 6.46 -10.89 5.16
N PRO A 43 5.55 -10.74 4.19
CA PRO A 43 5.48 -11.63 3.04
C PRO A 43 6.77 -11.58 2.22
N LYS A 44 7.24 -12.75 1.78
CA LYS A 44 8.33 -12.88 0.82
C LYS A 44 7.76 -12.92 -0.58
N PHE A 45 7.99 -11.89 -1.37
CA PHE A 45 7.35 -11.78 -2.69
C PHE A 45 7.84 -12.85 -3.66
N GLU A 46 9.06 -13.34 -3.48
CA GLU A 46 9.66 -14.41 -4.28
C GLU A 46 8.91 -15.75 -4.13
N ASP A 47 8.23 -15.93 -3.00
CA ASP A 47 7.47 -17.14 -2.68
C ASP A 47 5.98 -17.02 -3.09
N ILE A 48 5.58 -15.88 -3.68
CA ILE A 48 4.17 -15.56 -3.97
C ILE A 48 3.99 -15.30 -5.46
N LYS A 49 2.99 -15.95 -6.06
CA LYS A 49 2.56 -15.64 -7.43
C LYS A 49 1.78 -14.32 -7.46
N LEU A 50 2.47 -13.23 -7.78
CA LEU A 50 1.88 -11.90 -7.89
C LEU A 50 1.45 -11.60 -9.33
N ILE A 51 0.38 -10.80 -9.47
CA ILE A 51 0.05 -10.14 -10.74
C ILE A 51 0.86 -8.85 -10.87
N ASP A 52 1.09 -8.40 -12.09
CA ASP A 52 1.57 -7.04 -12.34
C ASP A 52 0.41 -6.05 -12.15
N TYR A 53 0.26 -5.54 -10.94
CA TYR A 53 -0.89 -4.71 -10.57
C TYR A 53 -0.82 -3.34 -11.28
N ASP A 54 -1.78 -3.07 -12.16
CA ASP A 54 -1.87 -1.81 -12.89
C ASP A 54 -2.41 -0.68 -11.98
N PHE A 55 -1.50 -0.03 -11.26
CA PHE A 55 -1.83 1.13 -10.40
C PHE A 55 -2.41 2.31 -11.19
N LYS A 56 -2.10 2.46 -12.48
CA LYS A 56 -2.61 3.56 -13.30
C LYS A 56 -4.11 3.36 -13.57
N THR A 57 -4.49 2.19 -14.05
CA THR A 57 -5.90 1.87 -14.31
C THR A 57 -6.71 1.83 -13.02
N PHE A 58 -6.24 1.14 -11.99
CA PHE A 58 -7.02 0.93 -10.77
C PHE A 58 -6.90 2.09 -9.76
N GLY A 59 -5.95 3.00 -9.95
CA GLY A 59 -5.87 4.28 -9.22
C GLY A 59 -6.70 5.41 -9.84
N ASP A 60 -7.22 5.23 -11.06
CA ASP A 60 -8.08 6.21 -11.71
C ASP A 60 -9.42 6.39 -10.95
N PRO A 61 -9.83 7.63 -10.63
CA PRO A 61 -11.07 7.86 -9.87
C PRO A 61 -12.33 7.34 -10.55
N ALA A 62 -12.43 7.44 -11.89
CA ALA A 62 -13.59 6.96 -12.62
C ALA A 62 -13.65 5.43 -12.61
N ARG A 63 -12.49 4.77 -12.78
CA ARG A 63 -12.40 3.32 -12.66
C ARG A 63 -12.75 2.84 -11.26
N ARG A 64 -12.22 3.50 -10.21
CA ARG A 64 -12.56 3.20 -8.81
C ARG A 64 -14.06 3.32 -8.57
N LYS A 65 -14.68 4.42 -9.02
CA LYS A 65 -16.12 4.64 -8.86
C LYS A 65 -16.94 3.54 -9.54
N ALA A 66 -16.65 3.23 -10.80
CA ALA A 66 -17.37 2.20 -11.55
C ALA A 66 -17.26 0.80 -10.93
N LEU A 67 -16.09 0.44 -10.36
CA LEU A 67 -15.90 -0.83 -9.68
C LEU A 67 -16.72 -0.93 -8.39
N LEU A 68 -16.75 0.14 -7.59
CA LEU A 68 -17.53 0.18 -6.35
C LEU A 68 -19.03 0.13 -6.61
N GLU A 69 -19.55 0.94 -7.54
CA GLU A 69 -20.98 0.93 -7.91
C GLU A 69 -21.42 -0.44 -8.44
N ARG A 70 -20.53 -1.14 -9.15
CA ARG A 70 -20.79 -2.49 -9.60
C ARG A 70 -20.84 -3.46 -8.44
N TRP A 71 -19.89 -3.38 -7.50
CA TRP A 71 -19.86 -4.24 -6.31
C TRP A 71 -21.11 -4.04 -5.45
N ASP A 72 -21.51 -2.79 -5.20
CA ASP A 72 -22.70 -2.47 -4.40
C ASP A 72 -23.96 -3.12 -5.01
N ARG A 73 -24.12 -3.01 -6.33
CA ARG A 73 -25.28 -3.55 -7.06
C ARG A 73 -25.29 -5.08 -7.14
N GLU A 74 -24.15 -5.70 -7.42
CA GLU A 74 -24.08 -7.13 -7.77
C GLU A 74 -23.75 -8.04 -6.58
N VAL A 75 -23.05 -7.51 -5.56
CA VAL A 75 -22.53 -8.29 -4.43
C VAL A 75 -23.05 -7.74 -3.10
N GLY A 76 -22.85 -6.45 -2.83
CA GLY A 76 -23.24 -5.82 -1.57
C GLY A 76 -24.74 -5.94 -1.26
N ALA A 77 -25.58 -5.83 -2.29
CA ALA A 77 -27.03 -5.98 -2.17
C ALA A 77 -27.51 -7.40 -1.81
N VAL A 78 -26.70 -8.43 -2.03
CA VAL A 78 -27.04 -9.84 -1.73
C VAL A 78 -26.44 -10.30 -0.39
N ALA A 79 -25.46 -9.56 0.13
CA ALA A 79 -24.74 -9.88 1.35
C ALA A 79 -25.44 -9.40 2.64
N ASN A 80 -26.50 -8.60 2.53
CA ASN A 80 -27.27 -8.06 3.66
C ASN A 80 -28.70 -8.59 3.68
#